data_AF-A0A3S1EP46-F1
#
_entry.id   AF-A0A3S1EP46-F1
#
_cell.length_a   1.000
_cell.length_b   1.000
_cell.length_c   1.000
_cell.angle_alpha   90.00
_cell.angle_beta   90.00
_cell.angle_gamma   90.00
#
_symmetry.space_group_name_H-M   'P 1'
#
loop_
_entity.id
_entity.type
_entity.pdbx_description
1 polymer ?
#
loop_
_entity_poly.entity_id
_entity_poly.type
_entity_poly.pdbx_seq_one_letter_code
_entity_poly.pdbx_strand_id
1 'polypeptide(L)'
;QLAGRQIVDLVHKDVTISRILTRPAFENAIRVNGAIGGSTNAVLHLIAIAHRVGVDLSLDDWDRLGRDVPTIVDLMPSGRFLMEDFYYAGGLAAVMASLDGAGFLHRDAMTVSGKTIGELVDGAPNYNSEVIRPLDRPLTREGGISVLRGNLAPNGAVIKPSAATPALMQHRGRAVVFENIEHYYARIDDPDLDIDASSVMVLKNCGPRGYPGMAEVGNMPLPAKLLKQGVSDMVRISDARMSGTAYGTVVLHVAPEAAAGGALALVRDGDLIDLDVAGRRLELLVSEEELATRRRDWKPPAPPEGGYQSLYVERVLQADQGCDFDFLVGRRDAGIPRHSH
;
A
#
# COMPACT_ATOMS: atom_id res chain seq x y z
N GLN A 1 27.82 2.99 -16.95
CA GLN A 1 28.98 2.07 -17.09
C GLN A 1 29.22 1.21 -15.85
N LEU A 2 29.15 1.76 -14.62
CA LEU A 2 29.42 0.99 -13.39
C LEU A 2 28.52 -0.23 -13.19
N ALA A 3 27.20 -0.09 -13.33
CA ALA A 3 26.26 -1.22 -13.20
C ALA A 3 26.57 -2.37 -14.20
N GLY A 4 26.98 -2.03 -15.42
CA GLY A 4 27.37 -3.01 -16.44
C GLY A 4 28.63 -3.79 -16.09
N ARG A 5 29.59 -3.16 -15.39
CA ARG A 5 30.77 -3.87 -14.86
C ARG A 5 30.38 -4.74 -13.66
N GLN A 6 29.54 -4.20 -12.77
CA GLN A 6 29.12 -4.92 -11.57
C GLN A 6 28.38 -6.21 -11.90
N ILE A 7 27.48 -6.23 -12.88
CA ILE A 7 26.76 -7.47 -13.22
C ILE A 7 27.69 -8.57 -13.74
N VAL A 8 28.77 -8.22 -14.45
CA VAL A 8 29.80 -9.20 -14.87
C VAL A 8 30.47 -9.83 -13.65
N ASP A 9 30.84 -9.02 -12.65
CA ASP A 9 31.44 -9.51 -11.41
C ASP A 9 30.48 -10.39 -10.59
N LEU A 10 29.19 -10.03 -10.55
CA LEU A 10 28.16 -10.81 -9.85
C LEU A 10 27.96 -12.18 -10.49
N VAL A 11 28.02 -12.27 -11.82
CA VAL A 11 27.98 -13.55 -12.54
C VAL A 11 29.19 -14.40 -12.20
N HIS A 12 30.41 -13.83 -12.22
CA HIS A 12 31.63 -14.56 -11.84
C HIS A 12 31.61 -15.07 -10.39
N LYS A 13 30.94 -14.35 -9.48
CA LYS A 13 30.83 -14.69 -8.05
C LYS A 13 29.57 -15.51 -7.71
N ASP A 14 28.75 -15.87 -8.70
CA ASP A 14 27.47 -16.55 -8.50
C ASP A 14 26.56 -15.85 -7.47
N VAL A 15 26.51 -14.52 -7.51
CA VAL A 15 25.65 -13.73 -6.63
C VAL A 15 24.25 -13.68 -7.22
N THR A 16 23.37 -14.54 -6.71
CA THR A 16 21.97 -14.62 -7.12
C THR A 16 21.09 -13.63 -6.36
N ILE A 17 19.92 -13.29 -6.94
CA ILE A 17 18.97 -12.34 -6.33
C ILE A 17 18.55 -12.77 -4.91
N SER A 18 18.41 -14.07 -4.64
CA SER A 18 18.04 -14.61 -3.33
C SER A 18 19.12 -14.42 -2.26
N ARG A 19 20.38 -14.19 -2.65
CA ARG A 19 21.46 -13.81 -1.71
C ARG A 19 21.39 -12.34 -1.30
N ILE A 20 20.67 -11.52 -2.06
CA ILE A 20 20.49 -10.08 -1.80
C ILE A 20 19.13 -9.82 -1.13
N LEU A 21 18.05 -10.35 -1.72
CA LEU A 21 16.69 -10.20 -1.23
C LEU A 21 16.40 -11.20 -0.10
N THR A 22 17.02 -10.95 1.04
CA THR A 22 16.83 -11.70 2.29
C THR A 22 15.77 -11.05 3.15
N ARG A 23 15.29 -11.76 4.19
CA ARG A 23 14.37 -11.21 5.18
C ARG A 23 14.86 -9.85 5.75
N PRO A 24 16.11 -9.70 6.24
CA PRO A 24 16.65 -8.40 6.64
C PRO A 24 16.55 -7.29 5.58
N ALA A 25 16.74 -7.62 4.30
CA ALA A 25 16.64 -6.64 3.22
C ALA A 25 15.20 -6.14 3.03
N PHE A 26 14.20 -7.03 3.11
CA PHE A 26 12.79 -6.62 3.08
C PHE A 26 12.40 -5.79 4.30
N GLU A 27 12.88 -6.15 5.49
CA GLU A 27 12.60 -5.35 6.69
C GLU A 27 13.23 -3.95 6.61
N ASN A 28 14.45 -3.83 6.07
CA ASN A 28 15.05 -2.54 5.75
C ASN A 28 14.18 -1.75 4.76
N ALA A 29 13.70 -2.38 3.70
CA ALA A 29 12.86 -1.73 2.69
C ALA A 29 11.54 -1.19 3.28
N ILE A 30 10.91 -1.93 4.20
CA ILE A 30 9.69 -1.47 4.90
C ILE A 30 9.96 -0.22 5.73
N ARG A 31 11.03 -0.22 6.53
CA ARG A 31 11.40 0.94 7.35
C ARG A 31 11.77 2.13 6.49
N VAL A 32 12.57 1.91 5.44
CA VAL A 32 12.91 2.94 4.46
C VAL A 32 11.64 3.52 3.81
N ASN A 33 10.66 2.68 3.45
CA ASN A 33 9.39 3.15 2.91
C ASN A 33 8.65 4.09 3.87
N GLY A 34 8.60 3.77 5.17
CA GLY A 34 8.04 4.67 6.18
C GLY A 34 8.80 6.00 6.30
N ALA A 35 10.13 5.93 6.28
CA ALA A 35 11.01 7.08 6.38
C ALA A 35 10.88 8.06 5.21
N ILE A 36 10.64 7.54 4.00
CA ILE A 36 10.44 8.37 2.81
C ILE A 36 8.97 8.75 2.56
N GLY A 37 8.02 8.26 3.38
CA GLY A 37 6.59 8.47 3.15
C GLY A 37 6.11 7.81 1.83
N GLY A 38 6.62 6.61 1.55
CA GLY A 38 6.49 5.93 0.27
C GLY A 38 5.08 5.46 -0.07
N SER A 39 4.91 4.99 -1.31
CA SER A 39 3.62 4.56 -1.85
C SER A 39 3.07 3.33 -1.13
N THR A 40 1.74 3.25 -0.97
CA THR A 40 1.06 2.05 -0.47
C THR A 40 1.22 0.85 -1.40
N ASN A 41 1.43 1.08 -2.70
CA ASN A 41 1.68 0.00 -3.67
C ASN A 41 2.98 -0.77 -3.37
N ALA A 42 3.93 -0.20 -2.62
CA ALA A 42 5.13 -0.90 -2.18
C ALA A 42 4.80 -2.13 -1.33
N VAL A 43 3.68 -2.11 -0.59
CA VAL A 43 3.18 -3.24 0.19
C VAL A 43 2.91 -4.45 -0.72
N LEU A 44 2.10 -4.25 -1.75
CA LEU A 44 1.75 -5.28 -2.72
C LEU A 44 3.00 -5.84 -3.40
N HIS A 45 3.86 -4.95 -3.89
CA HIS A 45 5.03 -5.33 -4.66
C HIS A 45 6.07 -6.09 -3.81
N LEU A 46 6.38 -5.63 -2.60
CA LEU A 46 7.37 -6.31 -1.77
C LEU A 46 6.87 -7.66 -1.26
N ILE A 47 5.58 -7.80 -0.93
CA ILE A 47 5.00 -9.11 -0.58
C ILE A 47 5.12 -10.08 -1.77
N ALA A 48 4.71 -9.65 -2.97
CA ALA A 48 4.82 -10.48 -4.17
C ALA A 48 6.29 -10.89 -4.46
N ILE A 49 7.23 -9.93 -4.42
CA ILE A 49 8.65 -10.20 -4.65
C ILE A 49 9.21 -11.15 -3.58
N ALA A 50 8.88 -10.95 -2.31
CA ALA A 50 9.31 -11.82 -1.21
C ALA A 50 8.87 -13.27 -1.44
N HIS A 51 7.60 -13.48 -1.78
CA HIS A 51 7.05 -14.80 -2.08
C HIS A 51 7.72 -15.47 -3.30
N ARG A 52 8.19 -14.70 -4.29
CA ARG A 52 8.96 -15.24 -5.44
C ARG A 52 10.37 -15.70 -5.06
N VAL A 53 10.99 -15.06 -4.09
CA VAL A 53 12.32 -15.46 -3.59
C VAL A 53 12.25 -16.41 -2.38
N GLY A 54 11.04 -16.80 -1.96
CA GLY A 54 10.82 -17.72 -0.85
C GLY A 54 11.02 -17.10 0.54
N VAL A 55 10.90 -15.78 0.65
CA VAL A 55 10.90 -15.06 1.93
C VAL A 55 9.47 -14.90 2.40
N ASP A 56 9.18 -15.32 3.62
CA ASP A 56 7.91 -15.04 4.29
C ASP A 56 7.85 -13.57 4.69
N LEU A 57 6.87 -12.84 4.15
CA LEU A 57 6.63 -11.42 4.39
C LEU A 57 5.13 -11.14 4.33
N SER A 58 4.59 -10.61 5.42
CA SER A 58 3.15 -10.41 5.59
C SER A 58 2.78 -8.94 5.81
N LEU A 59 1.47 -8.63 5.78
CA LEU A 59 0.97 -7.33 6.24
C LEU A 59 1.33 -7.03 7.70
N ASP A 60 1.40 -8.05 8.56
CA ASP A 60 1.76 -7.85 9.97
C ASP A 60 3.22 -7.39 10.14
N ASP A 61 4.11 -7.82 9.23
CA ASP A 61 5.48 -7.29 9.18
C ASP A 61 5.49 -5.82 8.80
N TRP A 62 4.66 -5.41 7.84
CA TRP A 62 4.52 -4.00 7.44
C TRP A 62 4.08 -3.11 8.59
N ASP A 63 3.03 -3.52 9.32
CA ASP A 63 2.54 -2.74 10.45
C ASP A 63 3.56 -2.67 11.59
N ARG A 64 4.10 -3.82 12.00
CA ARG A 64 5.05 -3.92 13.11
C ARG A 64 6.34 -3.13 12.84
N LEU A 65 6.90 -3.25 11.64
CA LEU A 65 8.19 -2.64 11.29
C LEU A 65 8.04 -1.15 10.94
N GLY A 66 6.89 -0.73 10.43
CA GLY A 66 6.62 0.65 10.05
C GLY A 66 6.19 1.56 11.21
N ARG A 67 5.59 1.00 12.26
CA ARG A 67 4.93 1.73 13.35
C ARG A 67 5.76 2.87 13.95
N ASP A 68 7.00 2.58 14.32
CA ASP A 68 7.87 3.53 15.04
C ASP A 68 8.80 4.31 14.11
N VAL A 69 8.63 4.19 12.80
CA VAL A 69 9.50 4.86 11.82
C VAL A 69 8.92 6.22 11.43
N PRO A 70 9.60 7.32 11.74
CA PRO A 70 9.15 8.65 11.35
C PRO A 70 9.37 8.90 9.87
N THR A 71 8.45 9.62 9.20
CA THR A 71 8.74 10.15 7.85
C THR A 71 9.63 11.36 7.98
N ILE A 72 10.83 11.28 7.42
CA ILE A 72 11.83 12.35 7.45
C ILE A 72 12.03 13.04 6.11
N VAL A 73 11.49 12.50 5.02
CA VAL A 73 11.59 13.11 3.70
C VAL A 73 10.40 14.05 3.45
N ASP A 74 10.69 15.34 3.22
CA ASP A 74 9.69 16.39 2.98
C ASP A 74 9.37 16.51 1.47
N LEU A 75 8.80 15.45 0.90
CA LEU A 75 8.41 15.41 -0.51
C LEU A 75 6.90 15.33 -0.70
N MET A 76 6.40 15.95 -1.77
CA MET A 76 5.02 15.72 -2.21
C MET A 76 4.76 14.22 -2.42
N PRO A 77 3.59 13.69 -2.00
CA PRO A 77 2.41 14.42 -1.54
C PRO A 77 2.34 14.65 -0.02
N SER A 78 3.26 14.11 0.77
CA SER A 78 3.25 14.28 2.23
C SER A 78 3.83 15.64 2.66
N GLY A 79 4.73 16.19 1.85
CA GLY A 79 5.51 17.39 2.11
C GLY A 79 5.50 18.39 0.95
N ARG A 80 6.59 19.14 0.79
CA ARG A 80 6.67 20.36 -0.02
C ARG A 80 7.58 20.24 -1.26
N PHE A 81 8.67 19.50 -1.15
CA PHE A 81 9.72 19.46 -2.19
C PHE A 81 9.49 18.35 -3.23
N LEU A 82 10.36 18.27 -4.25
CA LEU A 82 10.33 17.27 -5.31
C LEU A 82 11.60 16.41 -5.36
N MET A 83 11.59 15.38 -6.21
CA MET A 83 12.67 14.37 -6.28
C MET A 83 14.06 14.94 -6.58
N GLU A 84 14.15 16.07 -7.28
CA GLU A 84 15.43 16.74 -7.56
C GLU A 84 16.06 17.31 -6.28
N ASP A 85 15.25 17.97 -5.44
CA ASP A 85 15.69 18.44 -4.12
C ASP A 85 16.17 17.28 -3.25
N PHE A 86 15.45 16.15 -3.27
CA PHE A 86 15.82 14.96 -2.52
C PHE A 86 17.15 14.37 -2.97
N TYR A 87 17.38 14.29 -4.28
CA TYR A 87 18.65 13.86 -4.82
C TYR A 87 19.80 14.78 -4.36
N TYR A 88 19.64 16.11 -4.49
CA TYR A 88 20.64 17.08 -4.06
C TYR A 88 20.88 17.10 -2.55
N ALA A 89 19.87 16.78 -1.74
CA ALA A 89 20.00 16.66 -0.29
C ALA A 89 20.84 15.45 0.16
N GLY A 90 21.18 14.52 -0.73
CA GLY A 90 21.92 13.28 -0.43
C GLY A 90 21.13 12.01 -0.71
N GLY A 91 19.85 12.14 -1.07
CA GLY A 91 19.00 11.04 -1.51
C GLY A 91 18.83 9.93 -0.49
N LEU A 92 18.64 8.71 -1.00
CA LEU A 92 18.30 7.55 -0.17
C LEU A 92 19.40 7.16 0.81
N ALA A 93 20.67 7.37 0.46
CA ALA A 93 21.79 7.05 1.34
C ALA A 93 21.76 7.90 2.62
N ALA A 94 21.43 9.19 2.52
CA ALA A 94 21.29 10.08 3.67
C ALA A 94 20.10 9.70 4.58
N VAL A 95 18.98 9.26 3.98
CA VAL A 95 17.82 8.72 4.72
C VAL A 95 18.21 7.46 5.47
N MET A 96 18.87 6.52 4.79
CA MET A 96 19.29 5.27 5.40
C MET A 96 20.34 5.48 6.49
N ALA A 97 21.28 6.41 6.33
CA ALA A 97 22.23 6.79 7.39
C ALA A 97 21.53 7.36 8.62
N SER A 98 20.46 8.15 8.43
CA SER A 98 19.64 8.67 9.53
C SER A 98 18.94 7.53 10.29
N LEU A 99 18.35 6.57 9.56
CA LEU A 99 17.71 5.39 10.15
C LEU A 99 18.72 4.48 10.86
N ASP A 100 19.89 4.31 10.28
CA ASP A 100 20.99 3.53 10.86
C ASP A 100 21.44 4.10 12.21
N GLY A 101 21.62 5.42 12.31
CA GLY A 101 21.96 6.10 13.56
C GLY A 101 20.93 5.91 14.68
N ALA A 102 19.69 5.56 14.34
CA ALA A 102 18.62 5.21 15.29
C ALA A 102 18.41 3.71 15.49
N GLY A 103 19.27 2.86 14.90
CA GLY A 103 19.22 1.41 15.07
C GLY A 103 18.11 0.71 14.30
N PHE A 104 17.52 1.37 13.29
CA PHE A 104 16.45 0.78 12.49
C PHE A 104 16.93 -0.20 11.41
N LEU A 105 18.18 -0.07 10.95
CA LEU A 105 18.67 -0.84 9.81
C LEU A 105 19.42 -2.11 10.22
N HIS A 106 19.12 -3.19 9.49
CA HIS A 106 19.97 -4.37 9.42
C HIS A 106 21.21 -4.04 8.59
N ARG A 107 22.28 -3.63 9.27
CA ARG A 107 23.54 -3.17 8.65
C ARG A 107 24.22 -4.23 7.79
N ASP A 108 24.20 -5.49 8.23
CA ASP A 108 24.92 -6.60 7.57
C ASP A 108 24.23 -7.13 6.31
N ALA A 109 23.07 -6.59 5.93
CA ALA A 109 22.38 -6.99 4.72
C ALA A 109 23.28 -6.72 3.49
N MET A 110 23.51 -7.76 2.68
CA MET A 110 24.37 -7.67 1.50
C MET A 110 23.70 -6.93 0.35
N THR A 111 24.50 -6.23 -0.46
CA THR A 111 24.03 -5.54 -1.66
C THR A 111 24.70 -6.04 -2.93
N VAL A 112 24.12 -5.68 -4.08
CA VAL A 112 24.69 -5.98 -5.39
C VAL A 112 26.06 -5.34 -5.63
N SER A 113 26.51 -4.40 -4.79
CA SER A 113 27.86 -3.82 -4.88
C SER A 113 28.95 -4.74 -4.30
N GLY A 114 28.58 -5.76 -3.52
CA GLY A 114 29.49 -6.57 -2.72
C GLY A 114 29.79 -5.99 -1.34
N LYS A 115 29.27 -4.79 -1.03
CA LYS A 115 29.26 -4.20 0.31
C LYS A 115 27.95 -4.47 1.04
N THR A 116 28.00 -4.42 2.36
CA THR A 116 26.85 -4.40 3.26
C THR A 116 26.12 -3.06 3.20
N ILE A 117 24.89 -3.00 3.71
CA ILE A 117 24.12 -1.75 3.81
C ILE A 117 24.85 -0.75 4.72
N GLY A 118 25.40 -1.19 5.86
CA GLY A 118 26.16 -0.34 6.77
C GLY A 118 27.32 0.37 6.06
N GLU A 119 28.15 -0.38 5.35
CA GLU A 119 29.28 0.18 4.59
C GLU A 119 28.88 1.18 3.48
N LEU A 120 27.65 1.09 2.95
CA LEU A 120 27.16 2.02 1.93
C LEU A 120 26.62 3.32 2.51
N VAL A 121 26.12 3.29 3.75
CA VAL A 121 25.47 4.44 4.39
C VAL A 121 26.39 5.15 5.39
N ASP A 122 27.45 4.49 5.84
CA ASP A 122 28.44 5.06 6.74
C ASP A 122 29.02 6.37 6.16
N GLY A 123 28.77 7.47 6.87
CA GLY A 123 29.22 8.81 6.47
C GLY A 123 28.44 9.43 5.30
N ALA A 124 27.30 8.87 4.90
CA ALA A 124 26.47 9.48 3.86
C ALA A 124 25.98 10.87 4.29
N PRO A 125 26.33 11.94 3.56
CA PRO A 125 26.04 13.31 3.96
C PRO A 125 24.59 13.69 3.68
N ASN A 126 24.01 14.45 4.61
CA ASN A 126 22.76 15.17 4.39
C ASN A 126 23.09 16.65 4.13
N TYR A 127 22.90 17.09 2.89
CA TYR A 127 23.23 18.45 2.47
C TYR A 127 22.09 19.45 2.67
N ASN A 128 20.86 18.97 2.90
CA ASN A 128 19.71 19.83 3.12
C ASN A 128 18.72 19.22 4.13
N SER A 129 18.83 19.68 5.38
CA SER A 129 18.00 19.22 6.50
C SER A 129 16.53 19.70 6.46
N GLU A 130 16.15 20.52 5.48
CA GLU A 130 14.75 20.84 5.21
C GLU A 130 14.08 19.76 4.35
N VAL A 131 14.84 19.16 3.42
CA VAL A 131 14.36 18.11 2.51
C VAL A 131 14.45 16.74 3.18
N ILE A 132 15.59 16.44 3.81
CA ILE A 132 15.79 15.23 4.62
C ILE A 132 15.90 15.68 6.08
N ARG A 133 14.76 15.67 6.77
CA ARG A 133 14.59 16.22 8.11
C ARG A 133 15.28 15.35 9.16
N PRO A 134 15.78 15.94 10.26
CA PRO A 134 16.31 15.15 11.37
C PRO A 134 15.19 14.39 12.09
N LEU A 135 15.55 13.27 12.74
CA LEU A 135 14.60 12.37 13.40
C LEU A 135 13.82 13.00 14.57
N ASP A 136 14.37 14.05 15.19
CA ASP A 136 13.72 14.81 16.27
C ASP A 136 12.71 15.85 15.75
N ARG A 137 12.80 16.19 14.46
CA ARG A 137 11.90 17.11 13.76
C ARG A 137 11.35 16.49 12.46
N PRO A 138 10.74 15.30 12.51
CA PRO A 138 10.25 14.62 11.31
C PRO A 138 9.01 15.31 10.75
N LEU A 139 8.60 14.92 9.56
CA LEU A 139 7.33 15.33 8.95
C LEU A 139 6.15 14.73 9.72
N THR A 140 6.21 13.43 10.01
CA THR A 140 5.32 12.72 10.94
C THR A 140 6.12 11.75 11.80
N ARG A 141 5.68 11.55 13.05
CA ARG A 141 6.31 10.58 13.97
C ARG A 141 5.98 9.13 13.61
N GLU A 142 4.81 8.90 13.01
CA GLU A 142 4.37 7.58 12.52
C GLU A 142 4.24 7.67 11.01
N GLY A 143 5.32 7.32 10.31
CA GLY A 143 5.44 7.39 8.85
C GLY A 143 5.18 6.08 8.13
N GLY A 144 5.25 4.96 8.85
CA GLY A 144 4.95 3.65 8.31
C GLY A 144 3.50 3.53 7.85
N ILE A 145 3.29 2.68 6.84
CA ILE A 145 1.93 2.28 6.43
C ILE A 145 1.29 1.54 7.58
N SER A 146 0.07 1.94 7.96
CA SER A 146 -0.70 1.24 8.99
C SER A 146 -1.59 0.20 8.35
N VAL A 147 -1.64 -0.99 8.95
CA VAL A 147 -2.53 -2.07 8.53
C VAL A 147 -3.75 -2.11 9.44
N LEU A 148 -4.92 -1.96 8.86
CA LEU A 148 -6.21 -1.98 9.57
C LEU A 148 -6.83 -3.37 9.44
N ARG A 149 -7.43 -3.87 10.53
CA ARG A 149 -8.21 -5.11 10.56
C ARG A 149 -9.55 -4.88 11.25
N GLY A 150 -10.51 -5.75 11.01
CA GLY A 150 -11.84 -5.70 11.60
C GLY A 150 -12.81 -6.47 10.71
N ASN A 151 -14.10 -6.46 11.03
CA ASN A 151 -15.06 -7.24 10.25
C ASN A 151 -15.16 -6.78 8.78
N LEU A 152 -14.82 -5.51 8.48
CA LEU A 152 -14.85 -4.95 7.13
C LEU A 152 -13.63 -5.34 6.28
N ALA A 153 -12.48 -5.58 6.93
CA ALA A 153 -11.22 -5.96 6.28
C ALA A 153 -10.52 -7.07 7.08
N PRO A 154 -11.07 -8.31 7.08
CA PRO A 154 -10.55 -9.38 7.94
C PRO A 154 -9.12 -9.80 7.56
N ASN A 155 -8.78 -9.78 6.25
CA ASN A 155 -7.42 -10.09 5.79
C ASN A 155 -6.50 -8.86 5.82
N GLY A 156 -7.07 -7.67 5.99
CA GLY A 156 -6.36 -6.42 6.17
C GLY A 156 -6.73 -5.37 5.13
N ALA A 157 -6.47 -4.13 5.47
CA ALA A 157 -6.48 -2.96 4.58
C ALA A 157 -5.32 -2.05 4.97
N VAL A 158 -4.92 -1.14 4.08
CA VAL A 158 -3.80 -0.23 4.35
C VAL A 158 -4.22 1.24 4.28
N ILE A 159 -3.58 2.06 5.10
CA ILE A 159 -3.69 3.53 5.06
C ILE A 159 -2.29 4.13 5.23
N LYS A 160 -2.03 5.27 4.56
CA LYS A 160 -0.77 6.02 4.66
C LYS A 160 -0.95 7.21 5.62
N PRO A 161 -0.56 7.11 6.91
CA PRO A 161 -0.84 8.15 7.91
C PRO A 161 -0.16 9.48 7.58
N SER A 162 1.02 9.45 6.95
CA SER A 162 1.80 10.65 6.59
C SER A 162 1.07 11.61 5.63
N ALA A 163 0.05 11.14 4.92
CA ALA A 163 -0.75 11.96 4.02
C ALA A 163 -2.23 12.03 4.42
N ALA A 164 -2.60 11.47 5.58
CA ALA A 164 -3.96 11.53 6.10
C ALA A 164 -4.17 12.78 6.96
N THR A 165 -5.43 13.21 7.09
CA THR A 165 -5.80 14.31 7.98
C THR A 165 -5.91 13.78 9.41
N PRO A 166 -5.15 14.30 10.39
CA PRO A 166 -5.12 13.74 11.74
C PRO A 166 -6.49 13.59 12.42
N ALA A 167 -7.39 14.57 12.22
CA ALA A 167 -8.73 14.54 12.79
C ALA A 167 -9.64 13.46 12.20
N LEU A 168 -9.31 12.90 11.02
CA LEU A 168 -10.08 11.85 10.36
C LEU A 168 -9.51 10.44 10.60
N MET A 169 -8.36 10.32 11.28
CA MET A 169 -7.74 9.02 11.59
C MET A 169 -8.48 8.26 12.71
N GLN A 170 -9.39 8.93 13.41
CA GLN A 170 -10.40 8.33 14.28
C GLN A 170 -11.74 8.92 13.89
N HIS A 171 -12.50 8.19 13.09
CA HIS A 171 -13.69 8.72 12.44
C HIS A 171 -14.80 7.68 12.39
N ARG A 172 -16.02 8.13 12.67
CA ARG A 172 -17.23 7.34 12.53
C ARG A 172 -18.22 8.09 11.66
N GLY A 173 -18.70 7.44 10.60
CA GLY A 173 -19.58 8.09 9.64
C GLY A 173 -20.48 7.11 8.89
N ARG A 174 -21.52 7.64 8.24
CA ARG A 174 -22.40 6.86 7.37
C ARG A 174 -21.70 6.54 6.06
N ALA A 175 -21.86 5.33 5.57
CA ALA A 175 -21.37 4.91 4.27
C ALA A 175 -22.19 5.57 3.14
N VAL A 176 -21.48 6.11 2.15
CA VAL A 176 -22.01 6.48 0.83
C VAL A 176 -21.33 5.57 -0.19
N VAL A 177 -22.11 4.65 -0.75
CA VAL A 177 -21.63 3.47 -1.47
C VAL A 177 -21.70 3.67 -2.97
N PHE A 178 -20.57 3.38 -3.62
CA PHE A 178 -20.42 3.29 -5.06
C PHE A 178 -20.07 1.85 -5.43
N GLU A 179 -20.99 1.19 -6.14
CA GLU A 179 -20.87 -0.23 -6.51
C GLU A 179 -19.70 -0.53 -7.46
N ASN A 180 -19.29 0.42 -8.28
CA ASN A 180 -18.12 0.35 -9.18
C ASN A 180 -17.72 1.77 -9.61
N ILE A 181 -16.67 1.88 -10.44
CA ILE A 181 -16.12 3.16 -10.86
C ILE A 181 -17.09 3.97 -11.74
N GLU A 182 -17.89 3.31 -12.59
CA GLU A 182 -18.92 3.97 -13.39
C GLU A 182 -20.03 4.56 -12.52
N HIS A 183 -20.48 3.81 -11.52
CA HIS A 183 -21.49 4.26 -10.55
C HIS A 183 -21.00 5.44 -9.71
N TYR A 184 -19.70 5.45 -9.35
CA TYR A 184 -19.06 6.59 -8.71
C TYR A 184 -19.19 7.86 -9.57
N TYR A 185 -18.73 7.82 -10.83
CA TYR A 185 -18.80 8.98 -11.71
C TYR A 185 -20.23 9.42 -12.02
N ALA A 186 -21.19 8.50 -12.07
CA ALA A 186 -22.59 8.81 -12.30
C ALA A 186 -23.26 9.55 -11.13
N ARG A 187 -22.80 9.35 -9.88
CA ARG A 187 -23.45 9.87 -8.67
C ARG A 187 -22.70 10.99 -7.95
N ILE A 188 -21.39 11.05 -8.04
CA ILE A 188 -20.58 11.86 -7.12
C ILE A 188 -20.92 13.35 -7.14
N ASP A 189 -21.27 13.88 -8.31
CA ASP A 189 -21.64 15.28 -8.52
C ASP A 189 -23.15 15.50 -8.63
N ASP A 190 -23.96 14.48 -8.33
CA ASP A 190 -25.41 14.65 -8.18
C ASP A 190 -25.68 15.63 -7.01
N PRO A 191 -26.35 16.77 -7.25
CA PRO A 191 -26.66 17.73 -6.20
C PRO A 191 -27.48 17.10 -5.07
N ASP A 192 -28.31 16.09 -5.37
CA ASP A 192 -29.22 15.42 -4.44
C ASP A 192 -28.57 14.22 -3.73
N LEU A 193 -27.31 13.88 -4.03
CA LEU A 193 -26.58 12.83 -3.32
C LEU A 193 -26.54 13.14 -1.81
N ASP A 194 -27.12 12.28 -0.97
CA ASP A 194 -27.08 12.46 0.49
C ASP A 194 -25.67 12.15 1.04
N ILE A 195 -24.80 13.16 1.01
CA ILE A 195 -23.42 13.10 1.48
C ILE A 195 -23.03 14.42 2.16
N ASP A 196 -22.34 14.31 3.29
CA ASP A 196 -21.72 15.44 3.99
C ASP A 196 -20.27 15.12 4.38
N ALA A 197 -19.57 16.10 4.97
CA ALA A 197 -18.16 15.98 5.34
C ALA A 197 -17.85 14.86 6.36
N SER A 198 -18.86 14.37 7.09
CA SER A 198 -18.72 13.28 8.05
C SER A 198 -19.00 11.90 7.43
N SER A 199 -19.53 11.84 6.21
CA SER A 199 -19.75 10.58 5.51
C SER A 199 -18.43 9.84 5.20
N VAL A 200 -18.54 8.53 5.02
CA VAL A 200 -17.47 7.64 4.56
C VAL A 200 -17.78 7.21 3.13
N MET A 201 -16.95 7.59 2.18
CA MET A 201 -17.13 7.16 0.78
C MET A 201 -16.60 5.73 0.61
N VAL A 202 -17.42 4.83 0.08
CA VAL A 202 -17.08 3.42 -0.08
C VAL A 202 -17.17 3.05 -1.55
N LEU A 203 -16.07 2.61 -2.16
CA LEU A 203 -16.02 2.15 -3.55
C LEU A 203 -15.71 0.65 -3.58
N LYS A 204 -16.58 -0.11 -4.24
CA LYS A 204 -16.49 -1.57 -4.40
C LYS A 204 -15.99 -1.94 -5.79
N ASN A 205 -15.68 -3.22 -5.96
CA ASN A 205 -15.37 -3.85 -7.24
C ASN A 205 -14.25 -3.15 -7.99
N CYS A 206 -13.28 -2.63 -7.25
CA CYS A 206 -12.07 -2.01 -7.78
C CYS A 206 -10.81 -2.78 -7.37
N GLY A 207 -10.98 -3.99 -6.82
CA GLY A 207 -9.93 -4.93 -6.48
C GLY A 207 -9.31 -5.66 -7.68
N PRO A 208 -8.41 -6.64 -7.42
CA PRO A 208 -7.78 -7.45 -8.46
C PRO A 208 -8.79 -8.07 -9.40
N ARG A 209 -9.81 -8.78 -8.90
CA ARG A 209 -10.82 -9.43 -9.73
C ARG A 209 -11.91 -8.45 -10.16
N GLY A 210 -12.24 -7.48 -9.32
CA GLY A 210 -13.39 -6.60 -9.50
C GLY A 210 -13.23 -5.59 -10.64
N TYR A 211 -12.09 -4.90 -10.72
CA TYR A 211 -11.93 -3.81 -11.68
C TYR A 211 -11.95 -4.29 -13.15
N PRO A 212 -11.22 -5.35 -13.56
CA PRO A 212 -10.09 -6.08 -12.93
C PRO A 212 -8.71 -5.40 -13.05
N GLY A 213 -7.72 -5.90 -12.31
CA GLY A 213 -6.35 -5.38 -12.28
C GLY A 213 -6.05 -4.40 -11.14
N MET A 214 -7.03 -4.17 -10.25
CA MET A 214 -6.91 -3.31 -9.07
C MET A 214 -6.46 -1.88 -9.42
N ALA A 215 -7.30 -1.08 -10.10
CA ALA A 215 -6.89 0.24 -10.58
C ALA A 215 -6.60 1.26 -9.47
N GLU A 216 -5.90 2.35 -9.83
CA GLU A 216 -5.60 3.47 -8.93
C GLU A 216 -6.77 4.47 -8.83
N VAL A 217 -7.90 3.98 -8.32
CA VAL A 217 -9.16 4.75 -8.20
C VAL A 217 -9.61 4.93 -6.75
N GLY A 218 -8.81 4.48 -5.78
CA GLY A 218 -9.15 4.58 -4.35
C GLY A 218 -9.13 6.00 -3.79
N ASN A 219 -8.32 6.89 -4.37
CA ASN A 219 -8.30 8.32 -4.01
C ASN A 219 -9.45 9.10 -4.66
N MET A 220 -10.69 8.65 -4.41
CA MET A 220 -11.91 9.28 -4.94
C MET A 220 -11.89 10.81 -4.70
N PRO A 221 -12.03 11.62 -5.76
CA PRO A 221 -12.36 13.03 -5.62
C PRO A 221 -13.60 13.25 -4.75
N LEU A 222 -13.61 14.34 -3.98
CA LEU A 222 -14.77 14.70 -3.16
C LEU A 222 -15.86 15.34 -4.04
N PRO A 223 -17.15 15.26 -3.65
CA PRO A 223 -18.23 15.95 -4.35
C PRO A 223 -17.94 17.45 -4.51
N ALA A 224 -18.22 18.01 -5.70
CA ALA A 224 -17.96 19.43 -5.96
C ALA A 224 -18.66 20.37 -4.95
N LYS A 225 -19.84 19.98 -4.43
CA LYS A 225 -20.56 20.74 -3.41
C LYS A 225 -19.83 20.83 -2.07
N LEU A 226 -19.11 19.79 -1.67
CA LEU A 226 -18.35 19.78 -0.42
C LEU A 226 -17.03 20.53 -0.57
N LEU A 227 -16.37 20.40 -1.73
CA LEU A 227 -15.18 21.21 -2.05
C LEU A 227 -15.49 22.72 -1.99
N LYS A 228 -16.64 23.15 -2.53
CA LYS A 228 -17.11 24.55 -2.46
C LYS A 228 -17.39 25.03 -1.02
N GLN A 229 -17.65 24.12 -0.09
CA GLN A 229 -17.82 24.40 1.33
C GLN A 229 -16.48 24.42 2.09
N GLY A 230 -15.36 24.19 1.41
CA GLY A 230 -14.03 24.16 2.01
C GLY A 230 -13.62 22.81 2.60
N VAL A 231 -14.40 21.75 2.36
CA VAL A 231 -14.01 20.37 2.73
C VAL A 231 -12.86 19.96 1.83
N SER A 232 -11.71 19.62 2.41
CA SER A 232 -10.49 19.23 1.68
C SER A 232 -10.15 17.76 1.80
N ASP A 233 -10.73 17.05 2.77
CA ASP A 233 -10.52 15.61 2.98
C ASP A 233 -11.76 14.95 3.59
N MET A 234 -11.95 13.68 3.27
CA MET A 234 -12.97 12.79 3.81
C MET A 234 -12.42 11.36 3.84
N VAL A 235 -12.96 10.54 4.75
CA VAL A 235 -12.61 9.13 4.80
C VAL A 235 -13.14 8.41 3.55
N ARG A 236 -12.24 7.73 2.85
CA ARG A 236 -12.52 6.98 1.62
C ARG A 236 -12.01 5.56 1.77
N ILE A 237 -12.81 4.57 1.41
CA ILE A 237 -12.51 3.15 1.57
C ILE A 237 -12.74 2.43 0.25
N SER A 238 -11.77 1.63 -0.18
CA SER A 238 -11.98 0.73 -1.32
C SER A 238 -11.07 -0.50 -1.30
N ASP A 239 -11.44 -1.48 -2.10
CA ASP A 239 -10.58 -2.60 -2.49
C ASP A 239 -9.56 -2.21 -3.59
N ALA A 240 -9.46 -0.92 -3.93
CA ALA A 240 -8.60 -0.40 -5.00
C ALA A 240 -7.18 -0.06 -4.52
N ARG A 241 -6.37 0.45 -5.45
CA ARG A 241 -5.10 1.13 -5.18
C ARG A 241 -5.25 2.64 -5.28
N MET A 242 -4.18 3.37 -4.98
CA MET A 242 -4.04 4.79 -5.33
C MET A 242 -2.64 5.06 -5.84
N SER A 243 -2.49 6.15 -6.59
CA SER A 243 -1.17 6.64 -6.97
C SER A 243 -0.34 6.99 -5.71
N GLY A 244 0.97 6.73 -5.76
CA GLY A 244 1.89 7.17 -4.69
C GLY A 244 1.89 8.68 -4.45
N THR A 245 1.45 9.47 -5.45
CA THR A 245 1.33 10.93 -5.40
C THR A 245 0.00 11.43 -4.81
N ALA A 246 -0.87 10.54 -4.34
CA ALA A 246 -2.14 10.91 -3.73
C ALA A 246 -2.01 11.26 -2.23
N TYR A 247 -2.94 12.10 -1.77
CA TYR A 247 -3.10 12.52 -0.37
C TYR A 247 -4.53 12.28 0.14
N GLY A 248 -4.68 12.40 1.46
CA GLY A 248 -5.93 12.34 2.19
C GLY A 248 -6.14 11.03 2.95
N THR A 249 -7.24 10.97 3.69
CA THR A 249 -7.56 9.88 4.61
C THR A 249 -8.21 8.71 3.86
N VAL A 250 -7.37 7.93 3.16
CA VAL A 250 -7.80 6.86 2.24
C VAL A 250 -7.35 5.49 2.73
N VAL A 251 -8.32 4.60 2.96
CA VAL A 251 -8.13 3.18 3.21
C VAL A 251 -8.21 2.41 1.89
N LEU A 252 -7.22 1.59 1.63
CA LEU A 252 -7.00 0.90 0.37
C LEU A 252 -6.81 -0.59 0.59
N HIS A 253 -6.83 -1.33 -0.51
CA HIS A 253 -6.44 -2.75 -0.52
C HIS A 253 -7.27 -3.59 0.45
N VAL A 254 -8.53 -3.19 0.69
CA VAL A 254 -9.43 -3.95 1.55
C VAL A 254 -9.52 -5.38 1.03
N ALA A 255 -9.10 -6.32 1.87
CA ALA A 255 -9.06 -7.73 1.56
C ALA A 255 -9.91 -8.54 2.56
N PRO A 256 -10.69 -9.52 2.08
CA PRO A 256 -10.95 -9.83 0.67
C PRO A 256 -11.68 -8.71 -0.07
N GLU A 257 -11.45 -8.59 -1.38
CA GLU A 257 -12.11 -7.59 -2.22
C GLU A 257 -13.62 -7.85 -2.36
N ALA A 258 -14.39 -6.86 -2.81
CA ALA A 258 -15.84 -7.01 -2.96
C ALA A 258 -16.21 -8.09 -3.99
N ALA A 259 -15.49 -8.16 -5.12
CA ALA A 259 -15.74 -9.15 -6.17
C ALA A 259 -15.46 -10.60 -5.73
N ALA A 260 -14.68 -10.80 -4.66
CA ALA A 260 -14.42 -12.10 -4.05
C ALA A 260 -15.37 -12.42 -2.86
N GLY A 261 -16.39 -11.59 -2.63
CA GLY A 261 -17.37 -11.78 -1.56
C GLY A 261 -16.90 -11.30 -0.18
N GLY A 262 -15.89 -10.42 -0.14
CA GLY A 262 -15.46 -9.77 1.10
C GLY A 262 -16.56 -8.92 1.73
N ALA A 263 -16.40 -8.58 3.01
CA ALA A 263 -17.39 -7.79 3.76
C ALA A 263 -17.67 -6.43 3.10
N LEU A 264 -16.70 -5.85 2.40
CA LEU A 264 -16.86 -4.64 1.60
C LEU A 264 -18.02 -4.73 0.60
N ALA A 265 -18.27 -5.90 0.01
CA ALA A 265 -19.38 -6.12 -0.92
C ALA A 265 -20.75 -5.90 -0.28
N LEU A 266 -20.84 -6.11 1.04
CA LEU A 266 -22.08 -6.14 1.81
C LEU A 266 -22.48 -4.78 2.38
N VAL A 267 -21.58 -3.78 2.28
CA VAL A 267 -21.86 -2.41 2.75
C VAL A 267 -23.00 -1.81 1.94
N ARG A 268 -23.92 -1.11 2.60
CA ARG A 268 -25.05 -0.39 1.99
C ARG A 268 -25.02 1.07 2.41
N ASP A 269 -25.65 1.94 1.60
CA ASP A 269 -25.83 3.35 1.95
C ASP A 269 -26.45 3.48 3.36
N GLY A 270 -25.88 4.36 4.18
CA GLY A 270 -26.34 4.64 5.54
C GLY A 270 -25.78 3.74 6.64
N ASP A 271 -25.11 2.62 6.32
CA ASP A 271 -24.41 1.82 7.34
C ASP A 271 -23.35 2.68 8.06
N LEU A 272 -23.14 2.46 9.35
CA LEU A 272 -22.06 3.15 10.08
C LEU A 272 -20.74 2.39 9.95
N ILE A 273 -19.66 3.11 9.67
CA ILE A 273 -18.29 2.59 9.63
C ILE A 273 -17.46 3.32 10.70
N ASP A 274 -16.67 2.55 11.46
CA ASP A 274 -15.74 3.02 12.50
C ASP A 274 -14.30 2.79 12.04
N LEU A 275 -13.57 3.88 11.75
CA LEU A 275 -12.15 3.88 11.45
C LEU A 275 -11.38 4.32 12.69
N ASP A 276 -10.44 3.50 13.15
CA ASP A 276 -9.51 3.84 14.22
C ASP A 276 -8.09 3.38 13.84
N VAL A 277 -7.32 4.31 13.28
CA VAL A 277 -5.96 4.04 12.83
C VAL A 277 -5.05 3.70 14.00
N ALA A 278 -5.16 4.41 15.13
CA ALA A 278 -4.33 4.14 16.31
C ALA A 278 -4.57 2.72 16.86
N GLY A 279 -5.83 2.31 16.93
CA GLY A 279 -6.24 0.97 17.31
C GLY A 279 -6.12 -0.10 16.22
N ARG A 280 -5.65 0.25 15.02
CA ARG A 280 -5.56 -0.64 13.83
C ARG A 280 -6.89 -1.31 13.47
N ARG A 281 -7.99 -0.59 13.66
CA ARG A 281 -9.35 -1.13 13.56
C ARG A 281 -10.14 -0.50 12.41
N LEU A 282 -10.89 -1.34 11.69
CA LEU A 282 -11.84 -0.94 10.66
C LEU A 282 -13.11 -1.79 10.75
N GLU A 283 -14.17 -1.24 11.34
CA GLU A 283 -15.43 -1.95 11.58
C GLU A 283 -16.58 -1.39 10.74
N LEU A 284 -17.40 -2.30 10.21
CA LEU A 284 -18.75 -2.07 9.74
C LEU A 284 -19.71 -2.37 10.90
N LEU A 285 -20.40 -1.34 11.41
CA LEU A 285 -21.29 -1.45 12.57
C LEU A 285 -22.67 -1.97 12.19
N VAL A 286 -22.69 -3.18 11.65
CA VAL A 286 -23.88 -3.96 11.28
C VAL A 286 -23.83 -5.28 12.04
N SER A 287 -24.97 -5.78 12.51
CA SER A 287 -24.96 -7.05 13.25
C SER A 287 -24.58 -8.22 12.36
N GLU A 288 -23.99 -9.26 12.95
CA GLU A 288 -23.58 -10.47 12.22
C GLU A 288 -24.77 -11.18 11.56
N GLU A 289 -25.97 -11.12 12.15
CA GLU A 289 -27.18 -11.70 11.55
C GLU A 289 -27.58 -10.99 10.25
N GLU A 290 -27.49 -9.66 10.23
CA GLU A 290 -27.76 -8.88 9.02
C GLU A 290 -26.66 -9.14 7.98
N LEU A 291 -25.39 -9.12 8.37
CA LEU A 291 -24.29 -9.44 7.44
C LEU A 291 -24.40 -10.85 6.86
N ALA A 292 -24.80 -11.85 7.66
CA ALA A 292 -25.07 -13.19 7.19
C ALA A 292 -26.22 -13.22 6.18
N THR A 293 -27.28 -12.44 6.40
CA THR A 293 -28.39 -12.30 5.45
C THR A 293 -27.91 -11.68 4.14
N ARG A 294 -27.20 -10.54 4.20
CA ARG A 294 -26.63 -9.89 3.02
C ARG A 294 -25.70 -10.81 2.23
N ARG A 295 -24.90 -11.62 2.94
CA ARG A 295 -23.96 -12.58 2.32
C ARG A 295 -24.67 -13.70 1.57
N ARG A 296 -25.82 -14.17 2.06
CA ARG A 296 -26.64 -15.16 1.32
C ARG A 296 -27.25 -14.59 0.04
N ASP A 297 -27.60 -13.31 0.06
CA ASP A 297 -28.23 -12.64 -1.08
C ASP A 297 -27.21 -12.08 -2.09
N TRP A 298 -25.93 -12.03 -1.72
CA TRP A 298 -24.86 -11.52 -2.55
C TRP A 298 -24.61 -12.45 -3.75
N LYS A 299 -24.42 -11.83 -4.93
CA LYS A 299 -24.08 -12.52 -6.17
C LYS A 299 -22.71 -12.05 -6.65
N PRO A 300 -21.78 -12.96 -6.98
CA PRO A 300 -20.51 -12.58 -7.55
C PRO A 300 -20.71 -11.89 -8.92
N PRO A 301 -19.82 -10.96 -9.31
CA PRO A 301 -19.80 -10.42 -10.66
C PRO A 301 -19.65 -11.52 -11.72
N ALA A 302 -20.17 -11.27 -12.93
CA ALA A 302 -20.01 -12.21 -14.03
C ALA A 302 -18.52 -12.37 -14.38
N PRO A 303 -18.01 -13.62 -14.54
CA PRO A 303 -16.62 -13.84 -14.92
C PRO A 303 -16.39 -13.39 -16.37
N PRO A 304 -15.15 -13.00 -16.73
CA PRO A 304 -14.79 -12.73 -18.12
C PRO A 304 -14.98 -13.95 -19.02
N GLU A 305 -15.39 -13.75 -20.27
CA GLU A 305 -15.72 -14.83 -21.21
C GLU A 305 -14.50 -15.67 -21.65
N GLY A 306 -13.27 -15.12 -21.57
CA GLY A 306 -12.05 -15.85 -21.95
C GLY A 306 -10.79 -14.98 -21.98
N GLY A 307 -9.71 -15.53 -22.54
CA GLY A 307 -8.43 -14.84 -22.73
C GLY A 307 -7.65 -14.58 -21.44
N TYR A 308 -6.68 -13.66 -21.51
CA TYR A 308 -5.82 -13.33 -20.36
C TYR A 308 -6.61 -12.80 -19.17
N GLN A 309 -7.68 -12.03 -19.39
CA GLN A 309 -8.51 -11.49 -18.32
C GLN A 309 -9.19 -12.60 -17.51
N SER A 310 -9.67 -13.66 -18.17
CA SER A 310 -10.23 -14.85 -17.49
C SER A 310 -9.16 -15.57 -16.66
N LEU A 311 -7.99 -15.84 -17.25
CA LEU A 311 -6.83 -16.39 -16.52
C LEU A 311 -6.47 -15.50 -15.32
N TYR A 312 -6.47 -14.19 -15.50
CA TYR A 312 -6.11 -13.25 -14.45
C TYR A 312 -7.10 -13.33 -13.29
N VAL A 313 -8.39 -13.16 -13.56
CA VAL A 313 -9.44 -13.17 -12.54
C VAL A 313 -9.49 -14.50 -11.77
N GLU A 314 -9.29 -15.62 -12.47
CA GLU A 314 -9.30 -16.96 -11.86
C GLU A 314 -8.08 -17.21 -10.97
N ARG A 315 -6.89 -16.76 -11.39
CA ARG A 315 -5.61 -17.17 -10.78
C ARG A 315 -4.96 -16.11 -9.91
N VAL A 316 -5.45 -14.86 -9.93
CA VAL A 316 -4.89 -13.78 -9.11
C VAL A 316 -5.21 -13.97 -7.63
N LEU A 317 -4.18 -13.77 -6.80
CA LEU A 317 -4.25 -13.69 -5.36
C LEU A 317 -4.81 -12.33 -4.89
N GLN A 318 -5.18 -12.25 -3.61
CA GLN A 318 -5.71 -11.01 -3.03
C GLN A 318 -4.58 -10.02 -2.69
N ALA A 319 -4.97 -8.78 -2.35
CA ALA A 319 -4.03 -7.68 -2.10
C ALA A 319 -3.12 -7.94 -0.90
N ASP A 320 -3.62 -8.57 0.16
CA ASP A 320 -2.84 -9.01 1.32
C ASP A 320 -1.74 -10.02 0.95
N GLN A 321 -1.82 -10.63 -0.23
CA GLN A 321 -0.90 -11.63 -0.75
C GLN A 321 -0.06 -11.12 -1.94
N GLY A 322 -0.14 -9.82 -2.26
CA GLY A 322 0.66 -9.17 -3.29
C GLY A 322 0.13 -9.22 -4.72
N CYS A 323 -1.11 -9.67 -4.94
CA CYS A 323 -1.76 -9.72 -6.26
C CYS A 323 -0.97 -10.49 -7.36
N ASP A 324 -0.15 -11.48 -6.98
CA ASP A 324 0.51 -12.38 -7.94
C ASP A 324 -0.46 -13.45 -8.44
N PHE A 325 -0.05 -14.25 -9.44
CA PHE A 325 -0.76 -15.49 -9.75
C PHE A 325 -0.36 -16.59 -8.79
N ASP A 326 -1.36 -17.31 -8.28
CA ASP A 326 -1.16 -18.42 -7.35
C ASP A 326 -0.18 -19.50 -7.86
N PHE A 327 -0.22 -19.82 -9.15
CA PHE A 327 0.64 -20.80 -9.81
C PHE A 327 2.04 -20.26 -10.16
N LEU A 328 2.26 -18.95 -10.00
CA LEU A 328 3.56 -18.32 -10.20
C LEU A 328 4.31 -18.06 -8.90
N VAL A 329 3.69 -18.23 -7.73
CA VAL A 329 4.37 -18.10 -6.44
C VAL A 329 5.55 -19.09 -6.34
N GLY A 330 6.59 -18.67 -5.62
CA GLY A 330 7.80 -19.46 -5.40
C GLY A 330 8.84 -19.37 -6.52
N ARG A 331 9.94 -20.09 -6.31
CA ARG A 331 11.09 -20.16 -7.20
C ARG A 331 10.98 -21.36 -8.14
N ARG A 332 11.26 -21.15 -9.43
CA ARG A 332 11.44 -22.22 -10.42
C ARG A 332 12.90 -22.26 -10.84
N ASP A 333 13.42 -23.46 -11.05
CA ASP A 333 14.83 -23.65 -11.39
C ASP A 333 15.17 -23.02 -12.73
N ALA A 334 16.30 -22.34 -12.80
CA ALA A 334 16.90 -21.84 -14.04
C ALA A 334 17.74 -22.94 -14.74
N GLY A 335 17.28 -24.20 -14.64
CA GLY A 335 17.97 -25.34 -15.22
C GLY A 335 18.06 -25.25 -16.74
N ILE A 336 19.03 -25.96 -17.31
CA ILE A 336 19.16 -26.06 -18.76
C ILE A 336 17.92 -26.82 -19.28
N PRO A 337 17.15 -26.23 -20.22
CA PRO A 337 15.97 -26.90 -20.76
C PRO A 337 16.37 -28.14 -21.57
N ARG A 338 15.37 -28.95 -21.94
CA ARG A 338 15.59 -30.10 -22.83
C ARG A 338 16.31 -29.66 -24.10
N HIS A 339 17.21 -30.51 -24.57
CA HIS A 339 17.84 -30.30 -25.87
C HIS A 339 16.78 -30.24 -26.96
N SER A 340 16.91 -29.29 -27.89
CA SER A 340 15.89 -29.04 -28.91
C SER A 340 16.05 -29.87 -30.18
N HIS A 341 17.17 -30.57 -30.34
CA HIS A 341 17.47 -31.44 -31.51
C HIS A 341 18.47 -32.56 -31.23
#